data_AF-A0A396I679-F1
#
_entry.id   AF-A0A396I679-F1
#
_cell.length_a   1.000
_cell.length_b   1.000
_cell.length_c   1.000
_cell.angle_alpha   90.00
_cell.angle_beta   90.00
_cell.angle_gamma   90.00
#
_symmetry.space_group_name_H-M   'P 1'
#
loop_
_entity.id
_entity.type
_entity.pdbx_description
1 polymer ?
#
loop_
_entity_poly.entity_id
_entity_poly.type
_entity_poly.pdbx_seq_one_letter_code
_entity_poly.pdbx_strand_id
1 'polypeptide(L)'
;MQMNNLFGSIPRTFSKGNVFVTIKLNGNQLEGPLPRSLANCSYLEVLDLGDNNIEDTFPSWLETLQELHVLSLRSNKLYGSITCSSTKHPFPN
;
A
#
# COMPACT_ATOMS: atom_id res chain seq x y z
N MET A 1 -9.92 -2.47 -9.23
CA MET A 1 -11.23 -2.60 -8.56
C MET A 1 -11.45 -1.31 -7.79
N GLN A 2 -11.74 -0.23 -8.50
CA GLN A 2 -11.82 1.12 -7.95
C GLN A 2 -13.27 1.63 -8.01
N MET A 3 -13.64 2.54 -7.11
CA MET A 3 -14.97 3.15 -7.06
C MET A 3 -16.11 2.11 -6.95
N ASN A 4 -16.02 1.26 -5.93
CA ASN A 4 -17.02 0.24 -5.63
C ASN A 4 -17.38 0.25 -4.13
N ASN A 5 -18.28 -0.63 -3.73
CA ASN A 5 -18.68 -0.81 -2.32
C ASN A 5 -17.98 -2.04 -1.69
N LEU A 6 -16.76 -2.35 -2.10
CA LEU A 6 -16.02 -3.47 -1.51
C LEU A 6 -15.65 -3.14 -0.07
N PHE A 7 -15.90 -4.07 0.84
CA PHE A 7 -15.66 -3.92 2.28
C PHE A 7 -14.83 -5.10 2.81
N GLY A 8 -14.35 -4.97 4.04
CA GLY A 8 -13.44 -5.92 4.68
C GLY A 8 -11.97 -5.55 4.48
N SER A 9 -11.08 -6.49 4.75
CA SER A 9 -9.63 -6.23 4.74
C SER A 9 -8.96 -6.70 3.44
N ILE A 10 -7.84 -6.06 3.11
CA ILE A 10 -6.96 -6.53 2.03
C ILE A 10 -6.43 -7.92 2.41
N PRO A 11 -6.43 -8.92 1.50
CA PRO A 11 -5.95 -10.26 1.80
C PRO A 11 -4.55 -10.27 2.42
N ARG A 12 -4.39 -11.06 3.48
CA ARG A 12 -3.14 -11.09 4.28
C ARG A 12 -1.91 -11.54 3.50
N THR A 13 -2.09 -12.21 2.37
CA THR A 13 -1.02 -12.90 1.64
C THR A 13 -0.95 -12.47 0.18
N PHE A 14 0.16 -11.84 -0.18
CA PHE A 14 0.66 -11.73 -1.54
C PHE A 14 1.83 -12.71 -1.72
N SER A 15 1.70 -13.64 -2.66
CA SER A 15 2.71 -14.66 -2.92
C SER A 15 4.00 -14.05 -3.45
N LYS A 16 5.15 -14.61 -3.06
CA LYS A 16 6.44 -14.29 -3.68
C LYS A 16 6.42 -14.69 -5.16
N GLY A 17 7.07 -13.90 -6.01
CA GLY A 17 7.12 -14.15 -7.45
C GLY A 17 5.83 -13.78 -8.19
N ASN A 18 4.92 -13.04 -7.55
CA ASN A 18 3.82 -12.41 -8.28
C ASN A 18 4.37 -11.38 -9.27
N VAL A 19 3.58 -11.10 -10.31
CA VAL A 19 3.92 -10.16 -11.38
C VAL A 19 2.97 -8.96 -11.38
N PHE A 20 2.48 -8.57 -10.20
CA PHE A 20 1.58 -7.42 -10.10
C PHE A 20 2.35 -6.13 -10.38
N VAL A 21 1.97 -5.45 -11.46
CA VAL A 21 2.50 -4.14 -11.85
C VAL A 21 1.64 -3.01 -11.29
N THR A 22 0.34 -3.23 -11.16
CA THR A 22 -0.60 -2.20 -10.69
C THR A 22 -1.66 -2.80 -9.78
N ILE A 23 -1.85 -2.18 -8.62
CA ILE A 23 -2.94 -2.45 -7.68
C ILE A 23 -3.70 -1.15 -7.46
N LYS A 24 -4.94 -1.09 -7.96
CA LYS A 24 -5.87 0.04 -7.75
C LYS A 24 -7.13 -0.43 -7.06
N LEU A 25 -7.25 -0.07 -5.78
CA LEU A 25 -8.37 -0.38 -4.89
C LEU A 25 -9.03 0.89 -4.33
N ASN A 26 -8.74 2.05 -4.92
CA ASN A 26 -9.20 3.33 -4.43
C ASN A 26 -10.71 3.51 -4.55
N GLY A 27 -11.31 4.29 -3.64
CA GLY A 27 -12.76 4.53 -3.60
C GLY A 27 -13.55 3.27 -3.25
N ASN A 28 -13.20 2.63 -2.13
CA ASN A 28 -13.93 1.50 -1.57
C ASN A 28 -14.12 1.70 -0.05
N GLN A 29 -14.57 0.67 0.65
CA GLN A 29 -14.76 0.65 2.10
C GLN A 29 -13.79 -0.33 2.76
N LEU A 30 -12.59 -0.53 2.18
CA LEU A 30 -11.59 -1.45 2.71
C LEU A 30 -11.03 -0.92 4.03
N GLU A 31 -10.83 -1.80 4.99
CA GLU A 31 -10.46 -1.47 6.37
C GLU A 31 -9.35 -2.36 6.94
N GLY A 32 -8.87 -2.00 8.13
CA GLY A 32 -7.78 -2.69 8.81
C GLY A 32 -6.39 -2.32 8.28
N PRO A 33 -5.35 -3.04 8.73
CA PRO A 33 -3.96 -2.72 8.40
C PRO A 33 -3.54 -3.22 7.01
N LEU A 34 -2.47 -2.64 6.49
CA LEU A 34 -1.86 -3.10 5.25
C LEU A 34 -1.09 -4.41 5.48
N PRO A 35 -1.30 -5.43 4.65
CA PRO A 35 -0.57 -6.68 4.80
C PRO A 35 0.89 -6.51 4.40
N ARG A 36 1.82 -6.81 5.32
CA ARG A 36 3.28 -6.73 5.04
C ARG A 36 3.74 -7.57 3.85
N SER A 37 2.95 -8.57 3.46
CA SER A 37 3.24 -9.38 2.27
C SER A 37 3.15 -8.59 0.97
N LEU A 38 2.56 -7.38 0.94
CA LEU A 38 2.65 -6.45 -0.20
C LEU A 38 4.08 -6.15 -0.62
N ALA A 39 5.05 -6.23 0.31
CA ALA A 39 6.48 -6.12 0.00
C ALA A 39 7.00 -7.23 -0.94
N ASN A 40 6.24 -8.32 -1.14
CA ASN A 40 6.59 -9.38 -2.10
C ASN A 40 6.26 -9.01 -3.55
N CYS A 41 5.52 -7.93 -3.81
CA CYS A 41 5.16 -7.48 -5.15
C CYS A 41 6.30 -6.65 -5.77
N SER A 42 7.43 -7.29 -6.06
CA SER A 42 8.66 -6.61 -6.48
C SER A 42 8.57 -5.84 -7.79
N TYR A 43 7.57 -6.14 -8.64
CA TYR A 43 7.31 -5.45 -9.91
C TYR A 43 6.24 -4.35 -9.80
N LEU A 44 5.79 -4.04 -8.59
CA LEU A 44 4.67 -3.12 -8.39
C LEU A 44 5.10 -1.68 -8.66
N GLU A 45 4.52 -1.08 -9.68
CA GLU A 45 4.77 0.31 -10.07
C GLU A 45 3.74 1.28 -9.49
N VAL A 46 2.49 0.83 -9.34
CA VAL A 46 1.37 1.66 -8.88
C VAL A 46 0.60 0.95 -7.78
N LEU A 47 0.55 1.58 -6.61
CA LEU A 47 -0.32 1.20 -5.50
C LEU A 47 -1.24 2.36 -5.14
N ASP A 48 -2.51 2.26 -5.53
CA ASP A 48 -3.54 3.25 -5.20
C ASP A 48 -4.59 2.63 -4.28
N LEU A 49 -4.53 3.03 -3.01
CA LEU A 49 -5.44 2.63 -1.94
C LEU A 49 -6.23 3.83 -1.40
N GLY A 50 -6.23 4.96 -2.12
CA GLY A 50 -6.88 6.18 -1.66
C GLY A 50 -8.39 6.04 -1.47
N ASP A 51 -8.98 6.88 -0.63
CA ASP A 51 -10.43 6.86 -0.33
C ASP A 51 -10.91 5.48 0.15
N ASN A 52 -10.39 5.05 1.30
CA ASN A 52 -10.76 3.82 2.00
C ASN A 52 -10.78 4.08 3.52
N ASN A 53 -10.99 3.02 4.31
CA ASN A 53 -10.98 3.05 5.77
C ASN A 53 -9.73 2.36 6.37
N ILE A 54 -8.61 2.33 5.65
CA ILE A 54 -7.38 1.66 6.09
C ILE A 54 -6.84 2.38 7.34
N GLU A 55 -6.59 1.60 8.39
CA GLU A 55 -6.09 2.07 9.67
C GLU A 55 -4.77 1.38 9.97
N ASP A 56 -3.68 2.12 9.78
CA ASP A 56 -2.31 1.65 9.98
C ASP A 56 -1.37 2.84 10.15
N THR A 57 -0.12 2.55 10.48
CA THR A 57 0.98 3.52 10.41
C THR A 57 1.44 3.75 8.97
N PHE A 58 2.22 4.82 8.73
CA PHE A 58 2.83 5.05 7.42
C PHE A 58 3.68 3.82 7.01
N PRO A 59 3.42 3.18 5.85
CA PRO A 59 4.03 1.92 5.49
C PRO A 59 5.43 2.10 4.91
N SER A 60 6.37 2.59 5.73
CA SER A 60 7.76 2.83 5.31
C SER A 60 8.46 1.58 4.76
N TRP A 61 8.03 0.39 5.19
CA TRP A 61 8.51 -0.90 4.67
C TRP A 61 8.22 -1.13 3.17
N LEU A 62 7.31 -0.36 2.55
CA LEU A 62 7.13 -0.35 1.10
C LEU A 62 8.33 0.24 0.34
N GLU A 63 9.30 0.87 1.02
CA GLU A 63 10.59 1.30 0.45
C GLU A 63 11.38 0.16 -0.22
N THR A 64 11.05 -1.09 0.13
CA THR A 64 11.64 -2.28 -0.48
C THR A 64 11.18 -2.52 -1.93
N LEU A 65 10.09 -1.89 -2.36
CA LEU A 65 9.54 -1.99 -3.71
C LEU A 65 10.23 -0.97 -4.63
N GLN A 66 11.35 -1.37 -5.23
CA GLN A 66 12.21 -0.48 -6.04
C GLN A 66 11.51 0.07 -7.30
N GLU A 67 10.55 -0.66 -7.84
CA GLU A 67 9.79 -0.24 -9.03
C GLU A 67 8.59 0.66 -8.68
N LEU A 68 8.29 0.89 -7.39
CA LEU A 68 7.10 1.65 -6.99
C LEU A 68 7.27 3.14 -7.29
N HIS A 69 6.51 3.62 -8.26
CA HIS A 69 6.52 5.02 -8.71
C HIS A 69 5.34 5.82 -8.16
N VAL A 70 4.21 5.17 -7.91
CA VAL A 70 2.99 5.84 -7.43
C VAL A 70 2.48 5.12 -6.19
N LEU A 71 2.51 5.84 -5.06
CA LEU A 71 1.90 5.43 -3.81
C LEU A 71 0.82 6.44 -3.41
N SER A 72 -0.45 6.06 -3.51
CA SER A 72 -1.59 6.86 -3.08
C SER A 72 -2.26 6.23 -1.88
N LEU A 73 -2.12 6.88 -0.73
CA LEU A 73 -2.74 6.48 0.55
C LEU A 73 -3.73 7.54 1.07
N ARG A 74 -4.06 8.55 0.26
CA ARG A 74 -4.90 9.68 0.64
C ARG A 74 -6.27 9.24 1.16
N SER A 75 -6.90 10.06 2.01
CA SER A 75 -8.25 9.78 2.52
C SER A 75 -8.38 8.38 3.14
N ASN A 76 -7.46 8.03 4.03
CA ASN A 76 -7.50 6.84 4.89
C ASN A 76 -7.32 7.29 6.36
N LYS A 77 -7.33 6.33 7.30
CA LYS A 77 -7.17 6.56 8.74
C LYS A 77 -5.73 6.29 9.19
N LEU A 78 -4.75 6.71 8.39
CA LEU A 78 -3.33 6.52 8.75
C LEU A 78 -2.95 7.39 9.95
N TYR A 79 -2.14 6.84 10.86
CA TYR A 79 -1.73 7.50 12.09
C TYR A 79 -0.24 7.31 12.39
N GLY A 80 0.23 7.98 13.44
CA GLY A 80 1.62 7.89 13.89
C GLY A 80 2.58 8.79 13.09
N SER A 81 3.87 8.63 13.37
CA SER A 81 4.90 9.44 12.73
C SER A 81 5.24 8.89 11.34
N ILE A 82 5.50 9.80 10.39
CA ILE A 82 6.08 9.44 9.10
C ILE A 82 7.57 9.20 9.33
N THR A 83 7.91 8.05 9.90
CA THR A 83 9.31 7.63 10.08
C THR A 83 9.70 6.73 8.92
N CYS A 84 10.50 7.24 7.99
CA CYS A 84 11.30 6.36 7.15
C CYS A 84 12.32 5.65 8.05
N SER A 85 12.49 4.35 7.83
CA SER A 85 13.65 3.68 8.43
C SER A 85 14.91 4.32 7.82
N SER A 86 16.02 4.35 8.55
CA SER A 86 17.26 5.03 8.15
C SER A 86 17.98 4.35 6.96
N THR A 87 17.24 4.00 5.91
CA THR A 87 17.71 3.30 4.72
C THR A 87 18.32 4.26 3.71
N LYS A 88 19.16 3.72 2.84
CA LYS A 88 19.90 4.46 1.83
C LYS A 88 19.02 5.07 0.72
N HIS A 89 17.74 4.67 0.64
CA HIS A 89 16.79 5.07 -0.40
C HIS A 89 15.38 5.28 0.18
N PRO A 90 15.16 6.37 0.94
CA PRO A 90 13.81 6.74 1.37
C PRO A 90 12.94 7.09 0.15
N PHE A 91 11.60 7.09 0.32
CA PHE A 91 10.69 7.61 -0.70
C PHE A 91 11.16 9.00 -1.14
N PRO A 92 11.20 9.29 -2.46
CA PRO A 92 11.58 10.61 -2.94
C PRO A 92 10.63 11.65 -2.36
N ASN A 93 11.20 12.67 -1.72
CA ASN A 93 10.47 13.84 -1.19
C ASN A 93 9.81 14.63 -2.31
#